data_AF-A0AAE0YLA3-F1
#
_entry.id   AF-A0AAE0YLA3-F1
#
_cell.length_a   1.000
_cell.length_b   1.000
_cell.length_c   1.000
_cell.angle_alpha   90.00
_cell.angle_beta   90.00
_cell.angle_gamma   90.00
#
_symmetry.space_group_name_H-M   'P 1'
#
loop_
_entity.id
_entity.type
_entity.pdbx_description
1 polymer ?
#
loop_
_entity_poly.entity_id
_entity_poly.type
_entity_poly.pdbx_seq_one_letter_code
_entity_poly.pdbx_strand_id
1 'polypeptide(L)'
;MNILEAGAIKSTFFRRAFPKALEHFTYKKYRYCIADKFIVDDAIKFPVKMLMFDTNDASSFPDTHRESFDLLILKNHLHTHNDLDLAFTAYSEMVKPGGFILVEEQVERLPLLYPFESLVSPWICDGKAGPEGERILGCYYTESRWRAFFGRHGFQEIIHRADGMASAIFLLRKGVEVATPPCIMNVDDLQCSWLEDVKARYRDLQGQPEDARLWLVATEENSGIWGLVQSIRWESGSEKVRCVHVVNRNPGSKVPKLAADSAEFKELMKKDLVNNVYRDGRWGTYKTMVINEVSSHMRLSNPVSLSSIVQALASTVRCSRSSLWQVPTHWTLEEAATAPFAYATAFHALIVNARLRKGETVFVQSGWTPIGQAAITVALSHGCEVFTLTRNQDDVAALLASCPRLKEKHIYSNKDADF
;
A
#
# COMPACT_ATOMS: atom_id res chain seq x y z
N MET A 1 -17.56 -2.34 -13.43
CA MET A 1 -16.60 -2.74 -12.40
C MET A 1 -17.18 -2.45 -11.02
N ASN A 2 -17.32 -3.45 -10.17
CA ASN A 2 -17.74 -3.33 -8.78
C ASN A 2 -16.48 -3.24 -7.91
N ILE A 3 -16.35 -2.17 -7.14
CA ILE A 3 -15.18 -1.87 -6.31
C ILE A 3 -15.62 -1.82 -4.86
N LEU A 4 -14.85 -2.42 -3.97
CA LEU A 4 -14.99 -2.28 -2.53
C LEU A 4 -13.73 -1.64 -1.95
N GLU A 5 -13.88 -0.63 -1.10
CA GLU A 5 -12.82 -0.13 -0.23
C GLU A 5 -13.21 -0.41 1.22
N ALA A 6 -12.40 -1.21 1.94
CA ALA A 6 -12.61 -1.48 3.36
C ALA A 6 -11.72 -0.56 4.21
N GLY A 7 -12.23 -0.14 5.37
CA GLY A 7 -11.56 0.85 6.22
C GLY A 7 -11.52 2.24 5.58
N ALA A 8 -12.53 2.53 4.76
CA ALA A 8 -12.54 3.69 3.87
C ALA A 8 -12.43 5.03 4.61
N ILE A 9 -12.86 5.08 5.88
CA ILE A 9 -12.78 6.28 6.71
C ILE A 9 -11.32 6.68 6.94
N LYS A 10 -10.48 5.72 7.35
CA LYS A 10 -9.05 5.95 7.60
C LYS A 10 -8.25 6.07 6.30
N SER A 11 -8.56 5.20 5.34
CA SER A 11 -7.89 5.15 4.04
C SER A 11 -8.02 6.46 3.24
N THR A 12 -9.21 7.07 3.28
CA THR A 12 -9.63 8.26 2.50
C THR A 12 -9.44 8.14 0.98
N PHE A 13 -9.24 6.92 0.47
CA PHE A 13 -8.94 6.68 -0.94
C PHE A 13 -10.10 7.12 -1.83
N PHE A 14 -11.34 6.79 -1.46
CA PHE A 14 -12.56 7.22 -2.17
C PHE A 14 -12.70 8.74 -2.31
N ARG A 15 -12.15 9.54 -1.37
CA ARG A 15 -12.27 11.00 -1.39
C ARG A 15 -11.18 11.69 -2.19
N ARG A 16 -9.95 11.15 -2.16
CA ARG A 16 -8.77 11.87 -2.63
C ARG A 16 -8.19 11.29 -3.91
N ALA A 17 -8.07 9.97 -3.96
CA ALA A 17 -7.38 9.26 -5.04
C ALA A 17 -8.37 8.79 -6.09
N PHE A 18 -9.50 8.22 -5.67
CA PHE A 18 -10.48 7.65 -6.58
C PHE A 18 -11.11 8.68 -7.55
N PRO A 19 -11.51 9.90 -7.13
CA PRO A 19 -12.09 10.88 -8.06
C PRO A 19 -11.10 11.29 -9.17
N LYS A 20 -9.82 11.43 -8.82
CA LYS A 20 -8.75 11.71 -9.80
C LYS A 20 -8.50 10.52 -10.71
N ALA A 21 -8.59 9.30 -10.18
CA ALA A 21 -8.45 8.10 -10.98
C ALA A 21 -9.62 7.98 -11.99
N LEU A 22 -10.84 8.38 -11.61
CA LEU A 22 -12.04 8.39 -12.47
C LEU A 22 -11.92 9.27 -13.69
N GLU A 23 -11.24 10.42 -13.60
CA GLU A 23 -10.97 11.30 -14.75
C GLU A 23 -10.22 10.56 -15.87
N HIS A 24 -9.54 9.45 -15.55
CA HIS A 24 -8.69 8.71 -16.46
C HIS A 24 -9.12 7.26 -16.69
N PHE A 25 -10.16 6.77 -15.98
CA PHE A 25 -10.68 5.43 -16.20
C PHE A 25 -11.47 5.38 -17.51
N THR A 26 -11.10 4.45 -18.39
CA THR A 26 -11.86 4.15 -19.63
C THR A 26 -13.25 3.56 -19.32
N TYR A 27 -13.42 2.98 -18.13
CA TYR A 27 -14.66 2.33 -17.70
C TYR A 27 -15.71 3.35 -17.25
N LYS A 28 -16.65 3.67 -18.14
CA LYS A 28 -17.78 4.57 -17.85
C LYS A 28 -18.83 3.98 -16.88
N LYS A 29 -18.76 2.68 -16.55
CA LYS A 29 -19.70 1.99 -15.65
C LYS A 29 -18.96 1.32 -14.50
N TYR A 30 -19.07 1.91 -13.31
CA TYR A 30 -18.56 1.32 -12.07
C TYR A 30 -19.59 1.48 -10.95
N ARG A 31 -19.48 0.62 -9.93
CA ARG A 31 -20.18 0.74 -8.66
C ARG A 31 -19.12 0.74 -7.57
N TYR A 32 -19.03 1.83 -6.81
CA TYR A 32 -18.07 1.95 -5.73
C TYR A 32 -18.77 1.78 -4.39
N CYS A 33 -18.31 0.82 -3.61
CA CYS A 33 -18.77 0.57 -2.27
C CYS A 33 -17.67 0.89 -1.26
N ILE A 34 -18.04 1.49 -0.14
CA ILE A 34 -17.15 1.66 1.00
C ILE A 34 -17.68 0.85 2.18
N ALA A 35 -16.79 0.22 2.94
CA ALA A 35 -17.12 -0.52 4.14
C ALA A 35 -16.39 0.06 5.34
N ASP A 36 -17.16 0.33 6.40
CA ASP A 36 -16.65 0.72 7.71
C ASP A 36 -17.71 0.48 8.79
N LYS A 37 -17.30 0.54 10.06
CA LYS A 37 -18.18 0.36 11.22
C LYS A 37 -19.13 1.54 11.42
N PHE A 38 -18.73 2.74 10.98
CA PHE A 38 -19.47 3.98 11.20
C PHE A 38 -19.93 4.62 9.89
N ILE A 39 -21.07 5.31 9.95
CA ILE A 39 -21.55 6.17 8.86
C ILE A 39 -20.67 7.42 8.82
N VAL A 40 -20.33 7.89 7.62
CA VAL A 40 -19.64 9.16 7.45
C VAL A 40 -20.37 10.07 6.50
N ASP A 41 -20.64 11.30 6.93
CA ASP A 41 -21.40 12.31 6.17
C ASP A 41 -20.80 12.60 4.79
N ASP A 42 -19.49 12.51 4.64
CA ASP A 42 -18.85 12.73 3.34
C ASP A 42 -19.12 11.60 2.34
N ALA A 43 -19.51 10.39 2.78
CA ALA A 43 -19.98 9.35 1.87
C ALA A 43 -21.25 9.78 1.13
N ILE A 44 -22.10 10.60 1.77
CA ILE A 44 -23.32 11.16 1.17
C ILE A 44 -22.99 12.10 0.00
N LYS A 45 -21.80 12.71 0.02
CA LYS A 45 -21.35 13.68 -1.00
C LYS A 45 -20.82 13.03 -2.27
N PHE A 46 -20.53 11.72 -2.25
CA PHE A 46 -20.06 10.98 -3.42
C PHE A 46 -21.11 9.92 -3.82
N PRO A 47 -21.20 9.56 -5.11
CA PRO A 47 -22.10 8.49 -5.56
C PRO A 47 -21.53 7.11 -5.20
N VAL A 48 -21.31 6.85 -3.90
CA VAL A 48 -20.79 5.61 -3.34
C VAL A 48 -21.86 4.92 -2.49
N LYS A 49 -21.88 3.58 -2.49
CA LYS A 49 -22.74 2.80 -1.60
C LYS A 49 -21.99 2.49 -0.30
N MET A 50 -22.56 2.82 0.85
CA MET A 50 -22.01 2.41 2.14
C MET A 50 -22.45 0.99 2.48
N LEU A 51 -21.52 0.17 2.95
CA LEU A 51 -21.77 -1.11 3.60
C LEU A 51 -21.35 -0.96 5.07
N MET A 52 -22.24 -1.32 5.99
CA MET A 52 -21.95 -1.23 7.42
C MET A 52 -21.67 -2.62 7.97
N PHE A 53 -20.40 -2.91 8.23
CA PHE A 53 -19.96 -4.10 8.95
C PHE A 53 -18.66 -3.79 9.69
N ASP A 54 -18.43 -4.49 10.81
CA ASP A 54 -17.21 -4.33 11.57
C ASP A 54 -16.08 -5.08 10.87
N THR A 55 -15.22 -4.32 10.23
CA THR A 55 -14.06 -4.84 9.53
C THR A 55 -13.14 -5.71 10.40
N ASN A 56 -13.16 -5.54 11.73
CA ASN A 56 -12.35 -6.33 12.66
C ASN A 56 -13.07 -7.59 13.18
N ASP A 57 -14.32 -7.81 12.81
CA ASP A 57 -15.11 -8.97 13.19
C ASP A 57 -15.64 -9.66 11.93
N ALA A 58 -15.00 -10.77 11.55
CA ALA A 58 -15.36 -11.55 10.38
C ALA A 58 -16.82 -12.04 10.39
N SER A 59 -17.43 -12.24 11.56
CA SER A 59 -18.84 -12.63 11.67
C SER A 59 -19.81 -11.53 11.24
N SER A 60 -19.35 -10.27 11.19
CA SER A 60 -20.16 -9.15 10.73
C SER A 60 -20.20 -9.01 9.21
N PHE A 61 -19.37 -9.77 8.48
CA PHE A 61 -19.28 -9.68 7.03
C PHE A 61 -20.56 -10.22 6.38
N PRO A 62 -21.20 -9.46 5.48
CA PRO A 62 -22.46 -9.87 4.91
C PRO A 62 -22.27 -10.94 3.83
N ASP A 63 -22.87 -12.13 4.05
CA ASP A 63 -22.91 -13.23 3.07
C ASP A 63 -23.48 -12.79 1.71
N THR A 64 -24.39 -11.81 1.71
CA THR A 64 -25.02 -11.24 0.50
C THR A 64 -24.02 -10.58 -0.46
N HIS A 65 -22.78 -10.36 -0.03
CA HIS A 65 -21.73 -9.72 -0.82
C HIS A 65 -20.54 -10.64 -1.14
N ARG A 66 -20.68 -11.95 -0.91
CA ARG A 66 -19.72 -12.95 -1.39
C ARG A 66 -19.58 -12.85 -2.91
N GLU A 67 -18.34 -12.89 -3.40
CA GLU A 67 -17.95 -12.81 -4.81
C GLU A 67 -18.65 -11.69 -5.61
N SER A 68 -18.89 -10.54 -4.96
CA SER A 68 -19.63 -9.43 -5.57
C SER A 68 -18.72 -8.37 -6.22
N PHE A 69 -17.43 -8.36 -5.86
CA PHE A 69 -16.49 -7.30 -6.22
C PHE A 69 -15.40 -7.78 -7.19
N ASP A 70 -15.12 -6.93 -8.18
CA ASP A 70 -14.05 -7.15 -9.17
C ASP A 70 -12.69 -6.64 -8.62
N LEU A 71 -12.73 -5.62 -7.75
CA LEU A 71 -11.56 -5.02 -7.11
C LEU A 71 -11.87 -4.71 -5.64
N LEU A 72 -11.03 -5.22 -4.74
CA LEU A 72 -10.99 -4.82 -3.33
C LEU A 72 -9.79 -3.91 -3.08
N ILE A 73 -9.97 -2.84 -2.33
CA ILE A 73 -8.94 -1.89 -1.93
C ILE A 73 -8.79 -1.96 -0.41
N LEU A 74 -7.58 -2.29 0.04
CA LEU A 74 -7.19 -2.36 1.44
C LEU A 74 -5.99 -1.44 1.63
N LYS A 75 -6.22 -0.25 2.18
CA LYS A 75 -5.18 0.74 2.37
C LYS A 75 -5.00 1.03 3.85
N ASN A 76 -3.81 0.76 4.38
CA ASN A 76 -3.47 0.91 5.79
C ASN A 76 -4.55 0.28 6.68
N HIS A 77 -4.93 -0.96 6.35
CA HIS A 77 -6.10 -1.61 6.91
C HIS A 77 -5.78 -2.97 7.51
N LEU A 78 -5.01 -3.81 6.81
CA LEU A 78 -4.71 -5.17 7.29
C LEU A 78 -3.92 -5.14 8.60
N HIS A 79 -2.94 -4.25 8.73
CA HIS A 79 -2.16 -4.12 9.96
C HIS A 79 -3.01 -3.77 11.20
N THR A 80 -4.27 -3.34 11.02
CA THR A 80 -5.18 -3.02 12.13
C THR A 80 -5.91 -4.22 12.72
N HIS A 81 -5.80 -5.41 12.13
CA HIS A 81 -6.58 -6.58 12.53
C HIS A 81 -5.76 -7.46 13.46
N ASN A 82 -6.36 -7.92 14.56
CA ASN A 82 -5.68 -8.86 15.47
C ASN A 82 -5.41 -10.19 14.77
N ASP A 83 -6.43 -10.77 14.15
CA ASP A 83 -6.31 -11.99 13.33
C ASP A 83 -6.31 -11.62 11.84
N LEU A 84 -5.10 -11.63 11.26
CA LEU A 84 -4.91 -11.32 9.84
C LEU A 84 -5.46 -12.40 8.93
N ASP A 85 -5.38 -13.67 9.33
CA ASP A 85 -5.85 -14.79 8.50
C ASP A 85 -7.36 -14.78 8.39
N LEU A 86 -8.04 -14.62 9.53
CA LEU A 86 -9.49 -14.51 9.57
C LEU A 86 -9.98 -13.30 8.76
N ALA A 87 -9.38 -12.14 8.97
CA ALA A 87 -9.76 -10.91 8.27
C ALA A 87 -9.53 -11.01 6.76
N PHE A 88 -8.32 -11.44 6.34
CA PHE A 88 -8.00 -11.53 4.92
C PHE A 88 -8.81 -12.62 4.22
N THR A 89 -9.13 -13.73 4.90
CA THR A 89 -10.03 -14.75 4.37
C THR A 89 -11.41 -14.15 4.08
N ALA A 90 -12.03 -13.47 5.06
CA ALA A 90 -13.35 -12.84 4.87
C ALA A 90 -13.34 -11.82 3.71
N TYR A 91 -12.29 -10.99 3.62
CA TYR A 91 -12.11 -10.08 2.49
C TYR A 91 -11.98 -10.79 1.14
N SER A 92 -11.19 -11.87 1.09
CA SER A 92 -10.93 -12.63 -0.13
C SER A 92 -12.18 -13.32 -0.69
N GLU A 93 -13.16 -13.64 0.15
CA GLU A 93 -14.42 -14.25 -0.24
C GLU A 93 -15.39 -13.24 -0.89
N MET A 94 -15.25 -11.96 -0.61
CA MET A 94 -16.04 -10.90 -1.26
C MET A 94 -15.55 -10.62 -2.70
N VAL A 95 -14.33 -11.04 -3.02
CA VAL A 95 -13.70 -10.86 -4.33
C VAL A 95 -14.03 -12.04 -5.24
N LYS A 96 -14.50 -11.73 -6.45
CA LYS A 96 -14.79 -12.72 -7.48
C LYS A 96 -13.58 -13.59 -7.81
N PRO A 97 -13.79 -14.83 -8.29
CA PRO A 97 -12.73 -15.59 -8.95
C PRO A 97 -12.03 -14.74 -10.03
N GLY A 98 -10.70 -14.73 -10.01
CA GLY A 98 -9.89 -13.92 -10.92
C GLY A 98 -9.93 -12.40 -10.69
N GLY A 99 -10.65 -11.91 -9.66
CA GLY A 99 -10.67 -10.52 -9.23
C GLY A 99 -9.36 -10.09 -8.55
N PHE A 100 -9.27 -8.78 -8.25
CA PHE A 100 -8.04 -8.16 -7.75
C PHE A 100 -8.20 -7.64 -6.32
N ILE A 101 -7.09 -7.66 -5.57
CA ILE A 101 -6.95 -6.95 -4.31
C ILE A 101 -5.78 -5.97 -4.45
N LEU A 102 -6.05 -4.69 -4.28
CA LEU A 102 -5.04 -3.66 -4.16
C LEU A 102 -4.78 -3.41 -2.68
N VAL A 103 -3.59 -3.78 -2.23
CA VAL A 103 -3.14 -3.59 -0.85
C VAL A 103 -2.08 -2.49 -0.83
N GLU A 104 -2.26 -1.48 0.01
CA GLU A 104 -1.22 -0.51 0.35
C GLU A 104 -1.00 -0.58 1.85
N GLU A 105 0.18 -1.01 2.29
CA GLU A 105 0.49 -1.20 3.70
C GLU A 105 1.82 -0.53 4.06
N GLN A 106 1.94 -0.15 5.33
CA GLN A 106 3.22 0.26 5.88
C GLN A 106 4.14 -0.95 6.01
N VAL A 107 5.43 -0.75 5.73
CA VAL A 107 6.49 -1.75 5.80
C VAL A 107 7.62 -1.28 6.70
N GLU A 108 8.31 -2.25 7.29
CA GLU A 108 9.33 -2.13 8.33
C GLU A 108 10.37 -1.00 8.20
N ARG A 109 10.71 -0.55 6.98
CA ARG A 109 11.95 0.21 6.72
C ARG A 109 12.11 1.45 7.61
N LEU A 110 11.02 2.15 7.92
CA LEU A 110 10.96 3.26 8.87
C LEU A 110 9.55 3.30 9.48
N PRO A 111 9.31 2.70 10.67
CA PRO A 111 7.99 2.73 11.32
C PRO A 111 7.72 4.08 11.99
N LEU A 112 8.04 5.17 11.30
CA LEU A 112 7.87 6.55 11.74
C LEU A 112 6.39 6.91 11.98
N LEU A 113 5.45 6.13 11.43
CA LEU A 113 4.01 6.32 11.59
C LEU A 113 3.46 5.70 12.88
N TYR A 114 4.06 4.61 13.37
CA TYR A 114 3.63 3.94 14.60
C TYR A 114 3.44 4.89 15.81
N PRO A 115 4.36 5.84 16.12
CA PRO A 115 4.15 6.82 17.20
C PRO A 115 2.87 7.61 17.05
N PHE A 116 2.59 8.09 15.84
CA PHE A 116 1.47 8.98 15.57
C PHE A 116 0.16 8.20 15.50
N GLU A 117 0.16 7.00 14.91
CA GLU A 117 -1.00 6.13 14.97
C GLU A 117 -1.32 5.75 16.42
N SER A 118 -0.32 5.47 17.27
CA SER A 118 -0.52 5.19 18.70
C SER A 118 -1.15 6.37 19.46
N LEU A 119 -0.87 7.62 19.06
CA LEU A 119 -1.46 8.82 19.67
C LEU A 119 -2.93 9.03 19.29
N VAL A 120 -3.33 8.60 18.08
CA VAL A 120 -4.68 8.83 17.53
C VAL A 120 -5.57 7.59 17.72
N SER A 121 -4.99 6.43 18.00
CA SER A 121 -5.66 5.14 17.97
C SER A 121 -5.19 4.26 19.13
N PRO A 122 -6.00 4.13 20.21
CA PRO A 122 -5.64 3.37 21.41
C PRO A 122 -5.38 1.87 21.16
N TRP A 123 -5.90 1.31 20.06
CA TRP A 123 -5.81 -0.14 19.75
C TRP A 123 -4.38 -0.61 19.43
N ILE A 124 -3.47 0.29 19.09
CA ILE A 124 -2.05 -0.04 18.85
C ILE A 124 -1.32 -0.40 20.16
N CYS A 125 -1.89 -0.04 21.30
CA CYS A 125 -1.27 -0.16 22.63
C CYS A 125 -1.72 -1.39 23.43
N ASP A 126 -2.63 -2.23 22.90
CA ASP A 126 -3.23 -3.34 23.67
C ASP A 126 -2.39 -4.62 23.71
N GLY A 127 -1.17 -4.62 23.17
CA GLY A 127 -0.21 -5.73 23.32
C GLY A 127 -0.65 -7.05 22.67
N LYS A 128 -1.75 -7.06 21.91
CA LYS A 128 -2.19 -8.19 21.09
C LYS A 128 -1.52 -8.13 19.73
N ALA A 129 -0.18 -8.10 19.73
CA ALA A 129 0.56 -8.57 18.57
C ALA A 129 -0.02 -9.94 18.20
N GLY A 130 -0.09 -10.26 16.90
CA GLY A 130 -0.30 -11.65 16.48
C GLY A 130 0.71 -12.60 17.15
N PRO A 131 0.69 -13.91 16.84
CA PRO A 131 1.59 -14.89 17.43
C PRO A 131 3.00 -14.33 17.67
N GLU A 132 3.53 -14.47 18.90
CA GLU A 132 4.72 -13.75 19.36
C GLU A 132 5.85 -13.73 18.30
N GLY A 133 6.28 -12.54 17.91
CA GLY A 133 7.41 -12.35 16.98
C GLY A 133 7.06 -12.24 15.48
N GLU A 134 5.80 -12.43 15.08
CA GLU A 134 5.41 -12.32 13.66
C GLU A 134 5.25 -10.88 13.17
N ARG A 135 4.92 -9.92 14.04
CA ARG A 135 4.69 -8.51 13.68
C ARG A 135 5.68 -7.58 14.35
N ILE A 136 6.28 -6.71 13.56
CA ILE A 136 7.17 -5.65 14.05
C ILE A 136 6.30 -4.60 14.73
N LEU A 137 6.66 -4.27 15.98
CA LEU A 137 5.85 -3.42 16.87
C LEU A 137 4.41 -3.94 17.06
N GLY A 138 4.17 -5.23 16.83
CA GLY A 138 2.83 -5.82 16.92
C GLY A 138 1.88 -5.50 15.75
N CYS A 139 2.26 -4.62 14.82
CA CYS A 139 1.38 -4.16 13.74
C CYS A 139 1.86 -4.55 12.34
N TYR A 140 3.14 -4.35 12.01
CA TYR A 140 3.58 -4.35 10.61
C TYR A 140 4.35 -5.60 10.19
N TYR A 141 4.25 -5.92 8.91
CA TYR A 141 5.05 -6.94 8.23
C TYR A 141 6.14 -6.33 7.36
N THR A 142 7.18 -7.11 7.13
CA THR A 142 8.17 -6.84 6.08
C THR A 142 7.55 -7.09 4.71
N GLU A 143 8.12 -6.54 3.64
CA GLU A 143 7.67 -6.82 2.26
C GLU A 143 7.66 -8.33 1.97
N SER A 144 8.69 -9.06 2.40
CA SER A 144 8.76 -10.52 2.23
C SER A 144 7.68 -11.26 3.02
N ARG A 145 7.34 -10.78 4.22
CA ARG A 145 6.28 -11.39 5.05
C ARG A 145 4.90 -11.15 4.44
N TRP A 146 4.63 -9.94 3.94
CA TRP A 146 3.41 -9.66 3.18
C TRP A 146 3.27 -10.58 1.96
N ARG A 147 4.34 -10.77 1.17
CA ARG A 147 4.32 -11.70 0.04
C ARG A 147 4.03 -13.14 0.44
N ALA A 148 4.71 -13.64 1.48
CA ALA A 148 4.46 -14.99 1.99
C ALA A 148 3.02 -15.14 2.50
N PHE A 149 2.50 -14.11 3.18
CA PHE A 149 1.13 -14.03 3.66
C PHE A 149 0.12 -14.10 2.51
N PHE A 150 0.26 -13.29 1.47
CA PHE A 150 -0.66 -13.36 0.32
C PHE A 150 -0.55 -14.69 -0.43
N GLY A 151 0.68 -15.22 -0.58
CA GLY A 151 0.92 -16.51 -1.21
C GLY A 151 0.23 -17.68 -0.50
N ARG A 152 0.28 -17.73 0.85
CA ARG A 152 -0.40 -18.79 1.63
C ARG A 152 -1.93 -18.73 1.51
N HIS A 153 -2.48 -17.55 1.20
CA HIS A 153 -3.91 -17.33 0.95
C HIS A 153 -4.31 -17.57 -0.52
N GLY A 154 -3.41 -18.12 -1.35
CA GLY A 154 -3.71 -18.44 -2.75
C GLY A 154 -3.73 -17.23 -3.69
N PHE A 155 -3.12 -16.11 -3.29
CA PHE A 155 -3.01 -14.92 -4.11
C PHE A 155 -1.66 -14.83 -4.82
N GLN A 156 -1.71 -14.42 -6.08
CA GLN A 156 -0.52 -14.15 -6.87
C GLN A 156 -0.21 -12.66 -6.88
N GLU A 157 1.06 -12.31 -6.67
CA GLU A 157 1.53 -10.94 -6.84
C GLU A 157 1.64 -10.59 -8.33
N ILE A 158 0.87 -9.59 -8.77
CA ILE A 158 0.87 -9.07 -10.13
C ILE A 158 1.78 -7.85 -10.24
N ILE A 159 1.64 -6.90 -9.32
CA ILE A 159 2.47 -5.70 -9.25
C ILE A 159 2.92 -5.50 -7.81
N HIS A 160 4.20 -5.20 -7.64
CA HIS A 160 4.75 -4.68 -6.40
C HIS A 160 5.47 -3.35 -6.63
N ARG A 161 5.20 -2.37 -5.77
CA ARG A 161 5.89 -1.08 -5.74
C ARG A 161 6.10 -0.67 -4.30
N ALA A 162 7.35 -0.52 -3.88
CA ALA A 162 7.69 0.11 -2.61
C ALA A 162 8.15 1.54 -2.85
N ASP A 163 7.82 2.46 -1.94
CA ASP A 163 8.36 3.82 -1.95
C ASP A 163 9.82 3.88 -1.46
N GLY A 164 10.33 2.74 -0.97
CA GLY A 164 11.67 2.57 -0.44
C GLY A 164 11.85 3.09 0.97
N MET A 165 10.81 3.69 1.56
CA MET A 165 10.86 4.39 2.84
C MET A 165 9.91 3.77 3.87
N ALA A 166 8.61 3.76 3.61
CA ALA A 166 7.61 3.43 4.63
C ALA A 166 6.44 2.59 4.11
N SER A 167 6.12 2.60 2.82
CA SER A 167 4.97 1.87 2.29
C SER A 167 5.27 1.03 1.06
N ALA A 168 4.47 -0.02 0.92
CA ALA A 168 4.46 -0.87 -0.26
C ALA A 168 3.03 -1.08 -0.76
N ILE A 169 2.90 -1.07 -2.09
CA ILE A 169 1.70 -1.36 -2.83
C ILE A 169 1.86 -2.74 -3.47
N PHE A 170 0.87 -3.60 -3.23
CA PHE A 170 0.72 -4.91 -3.82
C PHE A 170 -0.59 -4.94 -4.61
N LEU A 171 -0.50 -5.25 -5.91
CA LEU A 171 -1.66 -5.67 -6.68
C LEU A 171 -1.65 -7.19 -6.72
N LEU A 172 -2.65 -7.78 -6.09
CA LEU A 172 -2.82 -9.22 -5.95
C LEU A 172 -3.97 -9.67 -6.85
N ARG A 173 -3.86 -10.89 -7.37
CA ARG A 173 -4.95 -11.54 -8.07
C ARG A 173 -5.27 -12.86 -7.39
N LYS A 174 -6.55 -13.12 -7.20
CA LYS A 174 -7.03 -14.43 -6.72
C LYS A 174 -6.67 -15.47 -7.78
N GLY A 175 -5.90 -16.49 -7.41
CA GLY A 175 -5.46 -17.52 -8.36
C GLY A 175 -6.64 -18.10 -9.13
N VAL A 176 -6.47 -18.28 -10.43
CA VAL A 176 -7.44 -18.97 -11.28
C VAL A 176 -6.79 -20.29 -11.69
N GLU A 177 -7.41 -21.40 -11.34
CA GLU A 177 -7.02 -22.69 -11.91
C GLU A 177 -7.44 -22.70 -13.38
N VAL A 178 -6.46 -22.86 -14.26
CA VAL A 178 -6.68 -23.00 -15.70
C VAL A 178 -6.40 -24.45 -16.03
N ALA A 179 -7.45 -25.24 -16.23
CA ALA A 179 -7.36 -26.65 -16.59
C ALA A 179 -7.34 -26.84 -18.11
N THR A 180 -8.03 -25.96 -18.84
CA THR A 180 -8.10 -26.00 -20.30
C THR A 180 -6.76 -25.64 -20.94
N PRO A 181 -6.25 -26.44 -21.89
CA PRO A 181 -5.03 -26.11 -22.63
C PRO A 181 -5.15 -24.76 -23.37
N PRO A 182 -4.07 -23.95 -23.38
CA PRO A 182 -4.10 -22.65 -24.05
C PRO A 182 -4.16 -22.81 -25.57
N CYS A 183 -5.00 -22.02 -26.24
CA CYS A 183 -4.91 -21.82 -27.68
C CYS A 183 -3.95 -20.66 -27.95
N ILE A 184 -2.79 -20.93 -28.55
CA ILE A 184 -1.75 -19.93 -28.81
C ILE A 184 -1.69 -19.67 -30.32
N MET A 185 -1.74 -18.40 -30.72
CA MET A 185 -1.67 -17.98 -32.12
C MET A 185 -0.64 -16.87 -32.30
N ASN A 186 0.25 -17.03 -33.27
CA ASN A 186 1.16 -15.96 -33.67
C ASN A 186 0.44 -14.97 -34.61
N VAL A 187 0.59 -13.67 -34.37
CA VAL A 187 -0.02 -12.56 -35.12
C VAL A 187 1.03 -11.53 -35.61
N ASP A 188 2.14 -12.02 -36.16
CA ASP A 188 3.30 -11.20 -36.57
C ASP A 188 3.26 -10.63 -37.99
N ASP A 189 2.47 -11.22 -38.88
CA ASP A 189 2.43 -10.79 -40.28
C ASP A 189 1.61 -9.50 -40.48
N LEU A 190 2.22 -8.54 -41.21
CA LEU A 190 1.61 -7.26 -41.58
C LEU A 190 0.49 -7.39 -42.63
N GLN A 191 0.46 -8.48 -43.40
CA GLN A 191 -0.64 -8.76 -44.34
C GLN A 191 -1.89 -9.30 -43.63
N CYS A 192 -1.83 -9.47 -42.29
CA CYS A 192 -2.93 -9.97 -41.47
C CYS A 192 -3.44 -11.34 -41.93
N SER A 193 -2.57 -12.20 -42.47
CA SER A 193 -2.92 -13.56 -42.92
C SER A 193 -3.56 -14.42 -41.81
N TRP A 194 -3.22 -14.14 -40.56
CA TRP A 194 -3.75 -14.78 -39.36
C TRP A 194 -5.17 -14.34 -38.97
N LEU A 195 -5.73 -13.29 -39.58
CA LEU A 195 -6.97 -12.65 -39.11
C LEU A 195 -8.19 -13.56 -39.17
N GLU A 196 -8.37 -14.30 -40.27
CA GLU A 196 -9.52 -15.20 -40.43
C GLU A 196 -9.47 -16.39 -39.47
N ASP A 197 -8.27 -16.91 -39.19
CA ASP A 197 -8.06 -17.94 -38.19
C ASP A 197 -8.37 -17.42 -36.78
N VAL A 198 -7.94 -16.19 -36.44
CA VAL A 198 -8.27 -15.57 -35.15
C VAL A 198 -9.78 -15.41 -34.99
N LYS A 199 -10.49 -14.96 -36.04
CA LYS A 199 -11.97 -14.86 -36.03
C LYS A 199 -12.63 -16.23 -35.86
N ALA A 200 -12.14 -17.27 -36.54
CA ALA A 200 -12.66 -18.62 -36.42
C ALA A 200 -12.49 -19.14 -34.98
N ARG A 201 -11.27 -19.05 -34.43
CA ARG A 201 -10.98 -19.46 -33.05
C ARG A 201 -11.76 -18.66 -32.01
N TYR A 202 -11.93 -17.35 -32.23
CA TYR A 202 -12.72 -16.50 -31.34
C TYR A 202 -14.20 -16.91 -31.31
N ARG A 203 -14.78 -17.28 -32.46
CA ARG A 203 -16.15 -17.83 -32.51
C ARG A 203 -16.25 -19.16 -31.78
N ASP A 204 -15.32 -20.08 -32.00
CA ASP A 204 -15.29 -21.37 -31.32
C ASP A 204 -15.15 -21.22 -29.80
N LEU A 205 -14.40 -20.21 -29.35
CA LEU A 205 -14.14 -19.92 -27.94
C LEU A 205 -15.40 -19.57 -27.13
N GLN A 206 -16.47 -19.11 -27.80
CA GLN A 206 -17.73 -18.79 -27.14
C GLN A 206 -18.42 -20.03 -26.56
N GLY A 207 -18.27 -21.20 -27.22
CA GLY A 207 -18.82 -22.48 -26.75
C GLY A 207 -17.91 -23.27 -25.81
N GLN A 208 -16.69 -22.80 -25.58
CA GLN A 208 -15.69 -23.47 -24.73
C GLN A 208 -15.92 -23.16 -23.23
N PRO A 209 -15.32 -23.95 -22.31
CA PRO A 209 -15.33 -23.66 -20.87
C PRO A 209 -14.91 -22.22 -20.53
N GLU A 210 -15.28 -21.76 -19.34
CA GLU A 210 -15.00 -20.39 -18.88
C GLU A 210 -13.50 -20.11 -18.75
N ASP A 211 -12.70 -21.12 -18.41
CA ASP A 211 -11.24 -21.02 -18.25
C ASP A 211 -10.47 -21.13 -19.59
N ALA A 212 -11.16 -21.42 -20.70
CA ALA A 212 -10.53 -21.46 -22.02
C ALA A 212 -9.97 -20.08 -22.41
N ARG A 213 -8.76 -20.05 -22.98
CA ARG A 213 -8.07 -18.81 -23.36
C ARG A 213 -7.52 -18.89 -24.78
N LEU A 214 -7.69 -17.78 -25.52
CA LEU A 214 -7.00 -17.51 -26.77
C LEU A 214 -5.87 -16.51 -26.50
N TRP A 215 -4.63 -16.96 -26.67
CA TRP A 215 -3.41 -16.18 -26.51
C TRP A 215 -2.88 -15.75 -27.87
N LEU A 216 -3.00 -14.46 -28.17
CA LEU A 216 -2.38 -13.84 -29.33
C LEU A 216 -0.94 -13.46 -28.98
N VAL A 217 0.02 -13.87 -29.79
CA VAL A 217 1.44 -13.64 -29.57
C VAL A 217 2.00 -12.84 -30.73
N ALA A 218 2.62 -11.70 -30.43
CA ALA A 218 3.43 -10.95 -31.37
C ALA A 218 4.89 -10.89 -30.89
N THR A 219 5.82 -11.14 -31.80
CA THR A 219 7.27 -11.01 -31.63
C THR A 219 7.88 -9.88 -32.46
N GLU A 220 7.13 -9.33 -33.42
CA GLU A 220 7.54 -8.16 -34.21
C GLU A 220 7.40 -6.84 -33.41
N GLU A 221 8.40 -5.95 -33.50
CA GLU A 221 8.39 -4.67 -32.77
C GLU A 221 7.22 -3.77 -33.20
N ASN A 222 6.85 -3.82 -34.49
CA ASN A 222 5.81 -2.97 -35.08
C ASN A 222 4.40 -3.57 -35.02
N SER A 223 4.13 -4.48 -34.08
CA SER A 223 2.81 -5.09 -33.96
C SER A 223 1.78 -4.18 -33.30
N GLY A 224 0.62 -4.05 -33.95
CA GLY A 224 -0.58 -3.37 -33.42
C GLY A 224 -1.41 -4.23 -32.45
N ILE A 225 -0.88 -5.35 -31.95
CA ILE A 225 -1.60 -6.35 -31.16
C ILE A 225 -2.37 -5.76 -29.97
N TRP A 226 -1.80 -4.78 -29.26
CA TRP A 226 -2.48 -4.15 -28.12
C TRP A 226 -3.67 -3.30 -28.57
N GLY A 227 -3.60 -2.66 -29.73
CA GLY A 227 -4.73 -1.95 -30.34
C GLY A 227 -5.84 -2.92 -30.77
N LEU A 228 -5.47 -4.04 -31.39
CA LEU A 228 -6.41 -5.10 -31.76
C LEU A 228 -7.14 -5.67 -30.54
N VAL A 229 -6.40 -6.08 -29.50
CA VAL A 229 -7.02 -6.64 -28.30
C VAL A 229 -7.92 -5.62 -27.62
N GLN A 230 -7.53 -4.34 -27.58
CA GLN A 230 -8.41 -3.27 -27.10
C GLN A 230 -9.73 -3.18 -27.86
N SER A 231 -9.71 -3.32 -29.19
CA SER A 231 -10.92 -3.37 -30.01
C SER A 231 -11.79 -4.58 -29.66
N ILE A 232 -11.18 -5.77 -29.54
CA ILE A 232 -11.89 -7.02 -29.17
C ILE A 232 -12.56 -6.90 -27.79
N ARG A 233 -12.05 -6.08 -26.85
CA ARG A 233 -12.67 -5.92 -25.51
C ARG A 233 -14.10 -5.37 -25.54
N TRP A 234 -14.54 -4.84 -26.67
CA TRP A 234 -15.91 -4.37 -26.86
C TRP A 234 -16.85 -5.45 -27.41
N GLU A 235 -16.34 -6.65 -27.66
CA GLU A 235 -17.09 -7.79 -28.17
C GLU A 235 -17.44 -8.80 -27.06
N SER A 236 -18.46 -9.62 -27.32
CA SER A 236 -18.91 -10.70 -26.42
C SER A 236 -17.92 -11.87 -26.43
N GLY A 237 -17.50 -12.35 -25.25
CA GLY A 237 -16.49 -13.40 -25.12
C GLY A 237 -15.05 -12.88 -25.04
N SER A 238 -14.88 -11.56 -25.01
CA SER A 238 -13.57 -10.90 -24.99
C SER A 238 -12.79 -11.14 -23.70
N GLU A 239 -13.45 -11.55 -22.61
CA GLU A 239 -12.83 -11.95 -21.35
C GLU A 239 -11.93 -13.18 -21.47
N LYS A 240 -11.99 -13.92 -22.58
CA LYS A 240 -11.16 -15.11 -22.86
C LYS A 240 -9.92 -14.81 -23.72
N VAL A 241 -9.77 -13.58 -24.23
CA VAL A 241 -8.65 -13.19 -25.09
C VAL A 241 -7.51 -12.58 -24.28
N ARG A 242 -6.27 -13.00 -24.56
CA ARG A 242 -5.04 -12.55 -23.93
C ARG A 242 -4.03 -12.19 -25.02
N CYS A 243 -3.15 -11.23 -24.77
CA CYS A 243 -2.01 -10.98 -25.66
C CYS A 243 -0.65 -11.04 -24.96
N VAL A 244 0.33 -11.48 -25.72
CA VAL A 244 1.76 -11.41 -25.42
C VAL A 244 2.43 -10.61 -26.52
N HIS A 245 3.18 -9.57 -26.16
CA HIS A 245 4.00 -8.82 -27.10
C HIS A 245 5.46 -8.87 -26.63
N VAL A 246 6.32 -9.50 -27.43
CA VAL A 246 7.77 -9.55 -27.18
C VAL A 246 8.42 -8.41 -27.97
N VAL A 247 9.01 -7.46 -27.24
CA VAL A 247 9.59 -6.22 -27.79
C VAL A 247 10.98 -6.02 -27.22
N ASN A 248 11.91 -6.88 -27.62
CA ASN A 248 13.32 -6.75 -27.25
C ASN A 248 13.99 -5.71 -28.14
N ARG A 249 14.59 -4.67 -27.54
CA ARG A 249 15.38 -3.66 -28.26
C ARG A 249 16.87 -3.92 -28.15
N ASN A 250 17.29 -4.69 -27.15
CA ASN A 250 18.68 -5.10 -26.99
C ASN A 250 18.89 -6.47 -27.66
N PRO A 251 19.78 -6.59 -28.65
CA PRO A 251 20.02 -7.86 -29.37
C PRO A 251 20.46 -9.03 -28.48
N GLY A 252 21.09 -8.74 -27.33
CA GLY A 252 21.51 -9.75 -26.35
C GLY A 252 20.44 -10.13 -25.33
N SER A 253 19.23 -9.58 -25.40
CA SER A 253 18.17 -9.90 -24.47
C SER A 253 17.61 -11.31 -24.70
N LYS A 254 17.37 -12.02 -23.60
CA LYS A 254 16.72 -13.33 -23.62
C LYS A 254 15.35 -13.23 -24.33
N VAL A 255 15.02 -14.23 -25.13
CA VAL A 255 13.68 -14.39 -25.72
C VAL A 255 12.88 -15.34 -24.82
N PRO A 256 11.65 -14.98 -24.41
CA PRO A 256 10.85 -15.85 -23.57
C PRO A 256 10.39 -17.07 -24.37
N LYS A 257 10.38 -18.24 -23.73
CA LYS A 257 9.79 -19.46 -24.32
C LYS A 257 8.27 -19.38 -24.12
N LEU A 258 7.53 -19.35 -25.22
CA LEU A 258 6.07 -19.20 -25.24
C LEU A 258 5.33 -20.47 -25.70
N ALA A 259 6.00 -21.62 -25.69
CA ALA A 259 5.34 -22.90 -25.92
C ALA A 259 4.43 -23.24 -24.72
N ALA A 260 3.29 -23.90 -24.98
CA ALA A 260 2.28 -24.21 -23.97
C ALA A 260 2.80 -25.02 -22.76
N ASP A 261 3.79 -25.89 -23.00
CA ASP A 261 4.43 -26.73 -22.00
C ASP A 261 5.56 -26.04 -21.23
N SER A 262 6.05 -24.90 -21.72
CA SER A 262 7.17 -24.18 -21.14
C SER A 262 6.84 -23.62 -19.75
N ALA A 263 7.83 -23.66 -18.85
CA ALA A 263 7.67 -23.14 -17.49
C ALA A 263 7.35 -21.64 -17.49
N GLU A 264 7.98 -20.86 -18.38
CA GLU A 264 7.76 -19.42 -18.50
C GLU A 264 6.33 -19.08 -18.91
N PHE A 265 5.77 -19.81 -19.89
CA PHE A 265 4.39 -19.61 -20.30
C PHE A 265 3.38 -20.08 -19.24
N LYS A 266 3.67 -21.18 -18.52
CA LYS A 266 2.85 -21.64 -17.39
C LYS A 266 2.75 -20.60 -16.28
N GLU A 267 3.84 -19.92 -15.94
CA GLU A 267 3.82 -18.81 -14.99
C GLU A 267 3.01 -17.61 -15.50
N LEU A 268 3.02 -17.36 -16.81
CA LEU A 268 2.20 -16.32 -17.42
C LEU A 268 0.70 -16.66 -17.37
N MET A 269 0.35 -17.92 -17.68
CA MET A 269 -1.02 -18.42 -17.63
C MET A 269 -1.60 -18.33 -16.22
N LYS A 270 -0.80 -18.65 -15.19
CA LYS A 270 -1.19 -18.51 -13.78
C LYS A 270 -1.67 -17.09 -13.45
N LYS A 271 -1.02 -16.07 -14.02
CA LYS A 271 -1.38 -14.66 -13.81
C LYS A 271 -2.59 -14.23 -14.62
N ASP A 272 -2.88 -14.90 -15.74
CA ASP A 272 -4.03 -14.72 -16.64
C ASP A 272 -4.27 -13.25 -17.09
N LEU A 273 -3.23 -12.43 -17.19
CA LEU A 273 -3.40 -11.00 -17.48
C LEU A 273 -3.75 -10.77 -18.95
N VAL A 274 -4.65 -9.84 -19.22
CA VAL A 274 -5.09 -9.51 -20.60
C VAL A 274 -3.94 -9.03 -21.47
N ASN A 275 -3.05 -8.22 -20.91
CA ASN A 275 -1.92 -7.61 -21.62
C ASN A 275 -0.63 -8.04 -20.96
N ASN A 276 0.28 -8.65 -21.73
CA ASN A 276 1.59 -9.08 -21.27
C ASN A 276 2.63 -8.59 -22.26
N VAL A 277 3.57 -7.77 -21.80
CA VAL A 277 4.65 -7.24 -22.63
C VAL A 277 5.96 -7.76 -22.06
N TYR A 278 6.76 -8.42 -22.89
CA TYR A 278 8.12 -8.79 -22.55
C TYR A 278 9.08 -7.83 -23.24
N ARG A 279 9.87 -7.10 -22.47
CA ARG A 279 10.86 -6.16 -23.00
C ARG A 279 12.18 -6.30 -22.26
N ASP A 280 13.22 -6.63 -23.01
CA ASP A 280 14.61 -6.62 -22.56
C ASP A 280 14.82 -7.41 -21.26
N GLY A 281 14.23 -8.61 -21.16
CA GLY A 281 14.35 -9.46 -19.97
C GLY A 281 13.25 -9.31 -18.93
N ARG A 282 12.32 -8.35 -19.10
CA ARG A 282 11.32 -8.00 -18.07
C ARG A 282 9.90 -8.09 -18.59
N TRP A 283 9.02 -8.66 -17.77
CA TRP A 283 7.57 -8.65 -17.98
C TRP A 283 6.94 -7.36 -17.47
N GLY A 284 5.95 -6.85 -18.19
CA GLY A 284 5.18 -5.67 -17.85
C GLY A 284 3.90 -5.59 -18.67
N THR A 285 3.31 -4.40 -18.71
CA THR A 285 2.10 -4.10 -19.48
C THR A 285 2.23 -2.73 -20.14
N TYR A 286 1.48 -2.51 -21.23
CA TYR A 286 1.26 -1.15 -21.69
C TYR A 286 0.33 -0.43 -20.71
N LYS A 287 0.77 0.70 -20.18
CA LYS A 287 0.00 1.54 -19.25
C LYS A 287 -0.01 2.97 -19.72
N THR A 288 -1.20 3.55 -19.84
CA THR A 288 -1.35 4.99 -19.99
C THR A 288 -0.98 5.66 -18.69
N MET A 289 -0.04 6.60 -18.76
CA MET A 289 0.26 7.49 -17.66
C MET A 289 -0.15 8.89 -18.06
N VAL A 290 -0.79 9.60 -17.14
CA VAL A 290 -1.03 11.02 -17.32
C VAL A 290 0.33 11.69 -17.29
N ILE A 291 0.71 12.27 -18.43
CA ILE A 291 1.79 13.24 -18.44
C ILE A 291 1.17 14.48 -17.82
N ASN A 292 1.33 14.61 -16.51
CA ASN A 292 1.11 15.90 -15.88
C ASN A 292 2.14 16.81 -16.54
N GLU A 293 1.68 17.79 -17.33
CA GLU A 293 2.48 18.99 -17.50
C GLU A 293 2.94 19.37 -16.10
N VAL A 294 4.25 19.54 -15.95
CA VAL A 294 4.84 19.95 -14.68
C VAL A 294 4.30 21.35 -14.41
N SER A 295 3.10 21.43 -13.84
CA SER A 295 2.66 22.57 -13.09
C SER A 295 3.67 22.63 -11.97
N SER A 296 4.58 23.58 -12.10
CA SER A 296 5.75 23.79 -11.25
C SER A 296 5.42 23.96 -9.77
N HIS A 297 4.14 23.99 -9.38
CA HIS A 297 3.71 24.19 -8.02
C HIS A 297 2.42 23.42 -7.72
N MET A 298 2.52 22.18 -7.22
CA MET A 298 1.41 21.57 -6.50
C MET A 298 1.32 22.26 -5.12
N ARG A 299 0.57 23.36 -5.03
CA ARG A 299 0.16 23.94 -3.75
C ARG A 299 -0.81 22.95 -3.09
N LEU A 300 -0.39 22.29 -2.01
CA LEU A 300 -1.31 21.58 -1.13
C LEU A 300 -2.35 22.60 -0.63
N SER A 301 -3.62 22.41 -0.98
CA SER A 301 -4.72 23.32 -0.65
C SER A 301 -5.23 23.17 0.80
N ASN A 302 -4.42 22.60 1.70
CA ASN A 302 -4.66 22.58 3.14
C ASN A 302 -3.40 23.05 3.86
N PRO A 303 -3.51 23.90 4.89
CA PRO A 303 -2.40 24.69 5.37
C PRO A 303 -1.46 23.79 6.18
N VAL A 304 -0.31 23.52 5.57
CA VAL A 304 0.90 23.03 6.22
C VAL A 304 0.93 21.53 6.50
N SER A 305 1.75 20.86 5.69
CA SER A 305 2.21 19.52 5.98
C SER A 305 3.72 19.57 6.25
N LEU A 306 4.14 19.01 7.38
CA LEU A 306 5.55 18.96 7.78
C LEU A 306 6.27 17.82 7.07
N SER A 307 7.53 18.00 6.69
CA SER A 307 8.35 16.95 6.06
C SER A 307 9.72 16.82 6.69
N SER A 308 10.24 15.59 6.81
CA SER A 308 11.51 15.33 7.49
C SER A 308 12.70 15.08 6.54
N ILE A 309 13.80 15.80 6.82
CA ILE A 309 15.23 15.37 6.81
C ILE A 309 16.16 15.78 5.65
N VAL A 310 15.70 16.14 4.44
CA VAL A 310 16.65 16.57 3.38
C VAL A 310 16.14 17.81 2.62
N GLN A 311 17.03 18.79 2.37
CA GLN A 311 16.75 20.03 1.62
C GLN A 311 15.68 20.96 2.24
N ALA A 312 15.43 20.86 3.55
CA ALA A 312 14.38 21.63 4.23
C ALA A 312 14.67 23.14 4.40
N LEU A 313 15.93 23.57 4.23
CA LEU A 313 16.33 24.98 4.23
C LEU A 313 16.07 25.61 2.85
N ALA A 314 14.81 25.69 2.45
CA ALA A 314 14.38 26.26 1.18
C ALA A 314 12.97 26.88 1.30
N SER A 315 12.63 27.80 0.41
CA SER A 315 11.27 28.37 0.33
C SER A 315 10.22 27.36 -0.14
N THR A 316 10.65 26.30 -0.84
CA THR A 316 9.80 25.19 -1.28
C THR A 316 10.58 23.89 -1.21
N VAL A 317 9.93 22.80 -0.81
CA VAL A 317 10.55 21.47 -0.68
C VAL A 317 9.64 20.44 -1.33
N ARG A 318 10.24 19.50 -2.06
CA ARG A 318 9.52 18.33 -2.59
C ARG A 318 9.65 17.18 -1.62
N CYS A 319 8.52 16.71 -1.11
CA CYS A 319 8.49 15.71 -0.04
C CYS A 319 7.69 14.49 -0.49
N SER A 320 8.11 13.30 -0.04
CA SER A 320 7.25 12.12 -0.16
C SER A 320 5.99 12.34 0.66
N ARG A 321 4.84 11.89 0.14
CA ARG A 321 3.57 11.95 0.89
C ARG A 321 3.61 11.12 2.18
N SER A 322 4.40 10.05 2.22
CA SER A 322 4.60 9.24 3.44
C SER A 322 5.35 9.98 4.54
N SER A 323 6.02 11.09 4.21
CA SER A 323 6.73 11.95 5.16
C SER A 323 5.96 13.23 5.49
N LEU A 324 4.66 13.30 5.18
CA LEU A 324 3.84 14.49 5.40
C LEU A 324 2.83 14.29 6.53
N TRP A 325 2.80 15.23 7.48
CA TRP A 325 1.85 15.22 8.61
C TRP A 325 0.98 16.47 8.61
N GLN A 326 -0.30 16.34 8.97
CA GLN A 326 -1.16 17.50 9.21
C GLN A 326 -0.79 18.19 10.53
N VAL A 327 -0.61 19.50 10.49
CA VAL A 327 -0.41 20.30 11.70
C VAL A 327 -1.73 20.38 12.47
N PRO A 328 -1.74 20.04 13.78
CA PRO A 328 -2.92 20.23 14.62
C PRO A 328 -3.38 21.69 14.63
N THR A 329 -4.70 21.93 14.68
CA THR A 329 -5.27 23.28 14.60
C THR A 329 -4.88 24.20 15.76
N HIS A 330 -4.48 23.61 16.89
CA HIS A 330 -4.05 24.34 18.09
C HIS A 330 -2.53 24.60 18.12
N TRP A 331 -1.78 24.14 17.12
CA TRP A 331 -0.35 24.40 17.00
C TRP A 331 -0.09 25.55 16.05
N THR A 332 0.84 26.42 16.41
CA THR A 332 1.46 27.34 15.48
C THR A 332 2.39 26.58 14.54
N LEU A 333 2.69 27.18 13.38
CA LEU A 333 3.64 26.58 12.44
C LEU A 333 5.06 26.49 13.00
N GLU A 334 5.41 27.44 13.85
CA GLU A 334 6.69 27.47 14.56
C GLU A 334 6.83 26.25 15.48
N GLU A 335 5.84 26.00 16.34
CA GLU A 335 5.82 24.82 17.21
C GLU A 335 5.85 23.53 16.38
N ALA A 336 5.04 23.48 15.32
CA ALA A 336 4.92 22.32 14.47
C ALA A 336 6.25 21.99 13.76
N ALA A 337 7.03 22.99 13.36
CA ALA A 337 8.32 22.81 12.70
C ALA A 337 9.36 22.09 13.59
N THR A 338 9.24 22.19 14.92
CA THR A 338 10.20 21.60 15.87
C THR A 338 10.05 20.09 16.06
N ALA A 339 8.84 19.57 15.83
CA ALA A 339 8.48 18.21 16.22
C ALA A 339 9.06 17.08 15.35
N PRO A 340 9.00 17.13 14.00
CA PRO A 340 9.22 15.95 13.16
C PRO A 340 10.55 15.25 13.39
N PHE A 341 11.65 16.00 13.39
CA PHE A 341 12.98 15.41 13.50
C PHE A 341 13.26 14.87 14.91
N ALA A 342 12.94 15.66 15.95
CA ALA A 342 13.19 15.30 17.34
C ALA A 342 12.38 14.06 17.75
N TYR A 343 11.08 14.06 17.48
CA TYR A 343 10.19 12.96 17.85
C TYR A 343 10.42 11.71 17.00
N ALA A 344 10.68 11.84 15.69
CA ALA A 344 11.06 10.70 14.86
C ALA A 344 12.30 9.99 15.43
N THR A 345 13.32 10.76 15.82
CA THR A 345 14.57 10.22 16.35
C THR A 345 14.37 9.56 17.71
N ALA A 346 13.73 10.26 18.64
CA ALA A 346 13.47 9.76 20.00
C ALA A 346 12.65 8.47 19.98
N PHE A 347 11.61 8.43 19.16
CA PHE A 347 10.74 7.28 19.07
C PHE A 347 11.41 6.09 18.39
N HIS A 348 12.16 6.34 17.31
CA HIS A 348 12.95 5.30 16.67
C HIS A 348 13.97 4.69 17.64
N ALA A 349 14.64 5.51 18.45
CA ALA A 349 15.59 5.04 19.43
C ALA A 349 14.92 4.21 20.54
N LEU A 350 13.87 4.73 21.18
CA LEU A 350 13.30 4.13 22.38
C LEU A 350 12.31 3.00 22.08
N ILE A 351 11.42 3.19 21.12
CA ILE A 351 10.32 2.25 20.88
C ILE A 351 10.69 1.24 19.80
N VAL A 352 11.33 1.68 18.72
CA VAL A 352 11.65 0.79 17.60
C VAL A 352 12.89 -0.05 17.91
N ASN A 353 13.99 0.60 18.28
CA ASN A 353 15.26 -0.06 18.53
C ASN A 353 15.31 -0.69 19.92
N ALA A 354 15.04 0.10 20.97
CA ALA A 354 15.16 -0.38 22.35
C ALA A 354 13.95 -1.18 22.84
N ARG A 355 12.80 -1.10 22.15
CA ARG A 355 11.54 -1.82 22.48
C ARG A 355 11.12 -1.61 23.93
N LEU A 356 11.21 -0.36 24.38
CA LEU A 356 10.97 0.07 25.75
C LEU A 356 9.59 -0.39 26.25
N ARG A 357 9.55 -0.96 27.47
CA ARG A 357 8.34 -1.46 28.11
C ARG A 357 7.96 -0.60 29.32
N LYS A 358 6.66 -0.60 29.64
CA LYS A 358 6.13 0.11 30.80
C LYS A 358 6.84 -0.33 32.09
N GLY A 359 7.23 0.63 32.92
CA GLY A 359 7.94 0.41 34.17
C GLY A 359 9.46 0.24 34.03
N GLU A 360 10.00 0.21 32.81
CA GLU A 360 11.45 0.24 32.61
C GLU A 360 12.03 1.62 32.90
N THR A 361 13.35 1.66 33.06
CA THR A 361 14.11 2.86 33.36
C THR A 361 14.86 3.35 32.13
N VAL A 362 14.75 4.64 31.82
CA VAL A 362 15.42 5.28 30.69
C VAL A 362 16.37 6.36 31.18
N PHE A 363 17.62 6.30 30.72
CA PHE A 363 18.59 7.36 30.94
C PHE A 363 18.77 8.19 29.66
N VAL A 364 18.51 9.50 29.75
CA VAL A 364 18.63 10.46 28.64
C VAL A 364 19.82 11.39 28.90
N GLN A 365 20.93 11.17 28.21
CA GLN A 365 22.20 11.87 28.47
C GLN A 365 22.16 13.39 28.24
N SER A 366 21.17 13.93 27.51
CA SER A 366 21.11 15.38 27.25
C SER A 366 19.67 15.86 27.19
N GLY A 367 19.03 15.93 28.35
CA GLY A 367 17.57 16.12 28.49
C GLY A 367 17.04 17.41 27.91
N TRP A 368 17.83 18.48 27.93
CA TRP A 368 17.40 19.79 27.42
C TRP A 368 17.59 19.98 25.90
N THR A 369 18.13 19.00 25.18
CA THR A 369 18.20 19.05 23.71
C THR A 369 16.84 18.73 23.08
N PRO A 370 16.55 19.13 21.82
CA PRO A 370 15.27 18.80 21.18
C PRO A 370 14.96 17.29 21.17
N ILE A 371 15.96 16.46 20.86
CA ILE A 371 15.82 14.99 20.89
C ILE A 371 15.66 14.50 22.33
N GLY A 372 16.41 15.06 23.29
CA GLY A 372 16.31 14.72 24.70
C GLY A 372 14.92 15.01 25.29
N GLN A 373 14.37 16.19 25.02
CA GLN A 373 13.03 16.58 25.45
C GLN A 373 11.96 15.64 24.85
N ALA A 374 12.09 15.31 23.56
CA ALA A 374 11.22 14.34 22.91
C ALA A 374 11.35 12.93 23.51
N ALA A 375 12.57 12.47 23.79
CA ALA A 375 12.83 11.17 24.41
C ALA A 375 12.26 11.08 25.83
N ILE A 376 12.41 12.11 26.64
CA ILE A 376 11.82 12.20 27.98
C ILE A 376 10.30 12.14 27.88
N THR A 377 9.71 12.93 26.98
CA THR A 377 8.25 12.99 26.79
C THR A 377 7.70 11.63 26.36
N VAL A 378 8.36 10.96 25.41
CA VAL A 378 7.98 9.63 24.91
C VAL A 378 8.13 8.56 26.00
N ALA A 379 9.24 8.53 26.73
CA ALA A 379 9.46 7.54 27.79
C ALA A 379 8.44 7.71 28.94
N LEU A 380 8.16 8.95 29.35
CA LEU A 380 7.16 9.24 30.37
C LEU A 380 5.75 8.87 29.91
N SER A 381 5.39 9.11 28.64
CA SER A 381 4.09 8.71 28.10
C SER A 381 3.90 7.18 28.07
N HIS A 382 4.99 6.42 27.92
CA HIS A 382 5.00 4.96 28.01
C HIS A 382 5.04 4.42 29.45
N GLY A 383 4.99 5.31 30.47
CA GLY A 383 4.98 4.93 31.88
C GLY A 383 6.32 4.40 32.38
N CYS A 384 7.42 4.88 31.81
CA CYS A 384 8.77 4.55 32.23
C CYS A 384 9.29 5.56 33.27
N GLU A 385 10.29 5.14 34.04
CA GLU A 385 11.02 6.04 34.94
C GLU A 385 12.19 6.65 34.19
N VAL A 386 12.32 7.98 34.21
CA VAL A 386 13.32 8.71 33.40
C VAL A 386 14.32 9.41 34.30
N PHE A 387 15.60 9.23 33.96
CA PHE A 387 16.75 9.95 34.50
C PHE A 387 17.43 10.73 33.37
N THR A 388 17.98 11.91 33.66
CA THR A 388 18.58 12.72 32.60
C THR A 388 19.72 13.60 33.10
N LEU A 389 20.63 13.95 32.19
CA LEU A 389 21.65 14.98 32.45
C LEU A 389 21.27 16.31 31.80
N THR A 390 21.52 17.40 32.50
CA THR A 390 21.42 18.78 32.01
C THR A 390 22.72 19.54 32.27
N ARG A 391 22.93 20.68 31.59
CA ARG A 391 24.22 21.39 31.62
C ARG A 391 24.34 22.41 32.76
N ASN A 392 23.22 22.99 33.17
CA ASN A 392 23.13 24.07 34.16
C ASN A 392 21.75 24.04 34.84
N GLN A 393 21.56 24.84 35.89
CA GLN A 393 20.28 24.89 36.62
C GLN A 393 19.15 25.58 35.83
N ASP A 394 19.46 26.50 34.93
CA ASP A 394 18.45 27.15 34.08
C ASP A 394 17.77 26.12 33.14
N ASP A 395 18.55 25.21 32.55
CA ASP A 395 18.09 24.08 31.74
C ASP A 395 17.20 23.14 32.58
N VAL A 396 17.51 22.94 33.88
CA VAL A 396 16.69 22.13 34.80
C VAL A 396 15.33 22.78 35.01
N ALA A 397 15.31 24.07 35.35
CA ALA A 397 14.07 24.80 35.60
C ALA A 397 13.18 24.82 34.35
N ALA A 398 13.76 25.05 33.17
CA ALA A 398 13.05 25.05 31.91
C ALA A 398 12.53 23.65 31.53
N LEU A 399 13.31 22.60 31.77
CA LEU A 399 12.89 21.21 31.53
C LEU A 399 11.72 20.81 32.43
N LEU A 400 11.77 21.14 33.73
CA LEU A 400 10.69 20.86 34.68
C LEU A 400 9.41 21.63 34.33
N ALA A 401 9.54 22.88 33.89
CA ALA A 401 8.41 23.67 33.40
C ALA A 401 7.77 23.04 32.16
N SER A 402 8.57 22.54 31.22
CA SER A 402 8.09 21.90 29.98
C SER A 402 7.50 20.50 30.20
N CYS A 403 7.99 19.76 31.20
CA CYS A 403 7.61 18.37 31.48
C CYS A 403 7.34 18.17 32.98
N PRO A 404 6.15 18.57 33.49
CA PRO A 404 5.83 18.50 34.92
C PRO A 404 5.82 17.08 35.52
N ARG A 405 5.80 16.05 34.66
CA ARG A 405 5.83 14.63 35.06
C ARG A 405 7.25 14.14 35.41
N LEU A 406 8.29 14.89 35.06
CA LEU A 406 9.68 14.56 35.40
C LEU A 406 9.96 14.96 36.85
N LYS A 407 10.61 14.06 37.62
CA LYS A 407 10.97 14.33 39.01
C LYS A 407 12.30 15.08 39.04
N GLU A 408 12.39 16.19 39.77
CA GLU A 408 13.62 16.98 39.91
C GLU A 408 14.80 16.14 40.43
N LYS A 409 14.55 15.22 41.37
CA LYS A 409 15.53 14.28 41.90
C LYS A 409 16.15 13.31 40.88
N HIS A 410 15.65 13.26 39.64
CA HIS A 410 16.17 12.41 38.57
C HIS A 410 16.98 13.20 37.52
N ILE A 411 17.25 14.48 37.80
CA ILE A 411 18.00 15.35 36.91
C ILE A 411 19.38 15.57 37.52
N TYR A 412 20.43 15.18 36.80
CA TYR A 412 21.82 15.31 37.23
C TYR A 412 22.59 16.32 36.37
N SER A 413 23.68 16.83 36.91
CA SER A 413 24.58 17.76 36.23
C SER A 413 25.53 16.99 35.29
N ASN A 414 25.67 17.45 34.05
CA ASN A 414 26.59 16.88 33.07
C ASN A 414 28.08 17.18 33.36
N LYS A 415 28.38 17.96 34.42
CA LYS A 415 29.75 18.34 34.82
C LYS A 415 30.35 17.42 35.87
N ASP A 416 29.49 16.68 36.57
CA ASP A 416 29.88 15.86 37.70
C ASP A 416 29.84 14.40 37.24
N ALA A 417 30.88 13.61 37.52
CA ALA A 417 30.91 12.18 37.22
C ALA A 417 30.04 11.35 38.18
N ASP A 418 29.14 12.00 38.92
CA ASP A 418 28.32 11.46 40.01
C ASP A 418 27.04 10.75 39.50
N PHE A 419 27.02 10.31 38.24
CA PHE A 419 25.85 9.65 37.62
C PHE A 419 25.74 8.16 37.98
#